data_AF-A0A7X7R0Z3-F1
#
_entry.id   AF-A0A7X7R0Z3-F1
#
_cell.length_a   1.000
_cell.length_b   1.000
_cell.length_c   1.000
_cell.angle_alpha   90.00
_cell.angle_beta   90.00
_cell.angle_gamma   90.00
#
_symmetry.space_group_name_H-M   'P 1'
#
loop_
_entity.id
_entity.type
_entity.pdbx_description
1 polymer ?
#
loop_
_entity_poly.entity_id
_entity_poly.type
_entity_poly.pdbx_seq_one_letter_code
_entity_poly.pdbx_strand_id
1 'polypeptide(L)'
;MNSHFLRLASINILLLVLFCSKGLLAQEIISTEMPPVISASPQLKAFEQYGSYGVSEFTGVPNINLPLWTIKSGSLEIPLSLSYFAGGIKVDELSGLYGLKWTLNAGGSISRSTMGNLDDGIYGWLNDDNKLPDDF
;
A
#
# COMPACT_ATOMS: atom_id res chain seq x y z
N MET A 1 63.99 -18.01 -27.30
CA MET A 1 62.63 -17.46 -27.08
C MET A 1 62.77 -16.27 -26.17
N ASN A 2 62.51 -15.07 -26.68
CA ASN A 2 62.98 -13.82 -26.06
C ASN A 2 62.20 -13.55 -24.76
N SER A 3 62.90 -13.40 -23.64
CA SER A 3 62.31 -13.09 -22.33
C SER A 3 61.46 -11.82 -22.33
N HIS A 4 61.77 -10.87 -23.22
CA HIS A 4 60.96 -9.67 -23.48
C HIS A 4 59.57 -9.99 -24.06
N PHE A 5 59.47 -10.99 -24.94
CA PHE A 5 58.20 -11.41 -25.54
C PHE A 5 57.26 -12.06 -24.51
N LEU A 6 57.82 -12.89 -23.63
CA LEU A 6 57.06 -13.51 -22.54
C LEU A 6 56.54 -12.48 -21.52
N ARG A 7 57.33 -11.43 -21.23
CA ARG A 7 56.90 -10.33 -20.35
C ARG A 7 55.75 -9.52 -20.94
N LEU A 8 55.83 -9.18 -22.23
CA LEU A 8 54.75 -8.46 -22.93
C LEU A 8 53.45 -9.28 -23.00
N ALA A 9 53.54 -10.59 -23.24
CA ALA A 9 52.37 -11.47 -23.24
C ALA A 9 51.70 -11.53 -21.85
N SER A 10 52.49 -11.63 -20.77
CA SER A 10 51.96 -11.65 -19.40
C SER A 10 51.23 -10.37 -18.99
N ILE A 11 51.69 -9.20 -19.45
CA ILE A 11 51.06 -7.90 -19.18
C ILE A 11 49.72 -7.77 -19.90
N ASN A 12 49.62 -8.19 -21.16
CA ASN A 12 48.36 -8.15 -21.91
C ASN A 12 47.31 -9.10 -21.32
N ILE A 13 47.71 -10.28 -20.85
CA ILE A 13 46.83 -11.22 -20.16
C ILE A 13 46.32 -10.61 -18.83
N LEU A 14 47.19 -9.94 -18.07
CA LEU A 14 46.80 -9.25 -16.85
C LEU A 14 45.78 -8.13 -17.11
N LEU A 15 45.99 -7.33 -18.16
CA LEU A 15 45.07 -6.26 -18.56
C LEU A 15 43.71 -6.80 -19.01
N LEU A 16 43.68 -7.93 -19.71
CA LEU A 16 42.43 -8.60 -20.13
C LEU A 16 41.63 -9.12 -18.93
N VAL A 17 42.31 -9.70 -17.93
CA VAL A 17 41.67 -10.18 -16.68
C VAL A 17 41.11 -9.00 -15.87
N LEU A 18 41.83 -7.87 -15.81
CA LEU A 18 41.35 -6.64 -15.18
C LEU A 18 40.11 -6.06 -15.89
N PHE A 19 40.07 -6.08 -17.21
CA PHE A 19 38.91 -5.62 -17.99
C PHE A 19 37.69 -6.54 -17.79
N CYS A 20 37.89 -7.86 -17.75
CA CYS A 20 36.83 -8.84 -17.51
C CYS A 20 36.24 -8.73 -16.09
N SER A 21 37.05 -8.37 -15.08
CA SER A 21 36.57 -8.18 -13.70
C SER A 21 35.56 -7.03 -13.53
N LYS A 22 35.52 -6.07 -14.46
CA LYS A 22 34.53 -4.97 -14.43
C LYS A 22 33.16 -5.38 -14.96
N GLY A 23 33.08 -6.45 -15.75
CA GLY A 23 31.81 -7.01 -16.24
C GLY A 23 31.07 -7.89 -15.21
N LEU A 24 31.65 -8.13 -14.04
CA LEU A 24 31.10 -9.03 -13.00
C LEU A 24 30.33 -8.30 -11.88
N LEU A 25 30.23 -6.98 -11.91
CA LEU A 25 29.37 -6.24 -10.98
C LEU A 25 27.95 -6.10 -11.55
N ALA A 26 27.25 -7.24 -11.65
CA ALA A 26 25.82 -7.30 -11.95
C ALA A 26 24.97 -7.45 -10.67
N GLN A 27 25.57 -7.38 -9.48
CA GLN A 27 24.84 -7.45 -8.21
C GLN A 27 24.34 -6.05 -7.85
N GLU A 28 23.16 -5.72 -8.36
CA GLU A 28 22.31 -4.73 -7.71
C GLU A 28 21.84 -5.36 -6.40
N ILE A 29 22.17 -4.74 -5.26
CA ILE A 29 21.59 -5.12 -3.96
C ILE A 29 20.15 -4.59 -3.99
N ILE A 30 19.24 -5.37 -4.56
CA ILE A 30 17.81 -5.18 -4.32
C ILE A 30 17.58 -5.69 -2.91
N SER A 31 17.58 -4.78 -1.93
CA SER A 31 17.06 -5.08 -0.61
C SER A 31 15.58 -5.44 -0.77
N THR A 32 15.26 -6.73 -0.66
CA THR A 32 13.87 -7.20 -0.54
C THR A 32 13.35 -6.82 0.84
N GLU A 33 13.25 -5.51 1.11
CA GLU A 33 12.48 -5.00 2.23
C GLU A 33 11.04 -5.45 1.99
N MET A 34 10.46 -6.16 2.96
CA MET A 34 9.02 -6.41 2.93
C MET A 34 8.33 -5.04 2.77
N PRO A 35 7.41 -4.89 1.81
CA PRO A 35 6.70 -3.62 1.67
C PRO A 35 6.10 -3.26 3.02
N PRO A 36 6.26 -2.01 3.48
CA PRO A 36 5.71 -1.60 4.76
C PRO A 36 4.21 -1.88 4.76
N VAL A 37 3.75 -2.67 5.72
CA VAL A 37 2.32 -2.92 5.90
C VAL A 37 1.71 -1.62 6.42
N ILE A 38 1.21 -0.80 5.51
CA ILE A 38 0.43 0.38 5.83
C ILE A 38 -0.92 -0.07 6.38
N SER A 39 -1.02 -0.14 7.70
CA SER A 39 -2.30 -0.40 8.35
C SER A 39 -3.21 0.82 8.23
N ALA A 40 -4.44 0.61 7.75
CA ALA A 40 -5.50 1.62 7.76
C ALA A 40 -5.66 2.24 9.16
N SER A 41 -6.05 3.53 9.20
CA SER A 41 -6.33 4.21 10.46
C SER A 41 -7.41 3.46 11.26
N PRO A 42 -7.41 3.54 12.59
CA PRO A 42 -8.41 2.83 13.42
C PRO A 42 -9.85 3.14 13.00
N GLN A 43 -10.11 4.40 12.61
CA GLN A 43 -11.42 4.84 12.16
C GLN A 43 -11.80 4.30 10.78
N LEU A 44 -10.84 4.22 9.85
CA LEU A 44 -11.09 3.61 8.55
C LEU A 44 -11.32 2.10 8.69
N LYS A 45 -10.56 1.42 9.56
CA LYS A 45 -10.80 0.00 9.87
C LYS A 45 -12.19 -0.24 10.44
N ALA A 46 -12.65 0.60 11.37
CA ALA A 46 -14.01 0.51 11.91
C ALA A 46 -15.09 0.77 10.84
N PHE A 47 -14.82 1.70 9.90
CA PHE A 47 -15.70 1.97 8.77
C PHE A 47 -15.76 0.81 7.77
N GLU A 48 -14.62 0.21 7.41
CA GLU A 48 -14.53 -0.98 6.56
C GLU A 48 -15.23 -2.18 7.19
N GLN A 49 -15.05 -2.40 8.50
CA GLN A 49 -15.76 -3.45 9.23
C GLN A 49 -17.28 -3.24 9.17
N TYR A 50 -17.75 -2.02 9.41
CA TYR A 50 -19.18 -1.70 9.30
C TYR A 50 -19.74 -2.03 7.90
N GLY A 51 -18.98 -1.75 6.83
CA GLY A 51 -19.39 -2.07 5.45
C GLY A 51 -19.27 -3.54 5.06
N SER A 52 -18.32 -4.28 5.65
CA SER A 52 -18.01 -5.66 5.26
C SER A 52 -18.81 -6.71 6.04
N TYR A 53 -19.18 -6.43 7.29
CA TYR A 53 -19.92 -7.36 8.11
C TYR A 53 -21.42 -7.14 7.98
N GLY A 54 -22.13 -8.15 7.45
CA GLY A 54 -23.58 -8.21 7.47
C GLY A 54 -24.09 -8.32 8.92
N VAL A 55 -24.64 -7.23 9.44
CA VAL A 55 -25.44 -7.26 10.67
C VAL A 55 -26.70 -8.08 10.40
N SER A 56 -26.82 -9.19 11.11
CA SER A 56 -27.97 -10.11 11.03
C SER A 56 -28.15 -10.76 12.40
N GLU A 57 -29.38 -11.07 12.77
CA GLU A 57 -29.63 -11.87 13.97
C GLU A 57 -28.92 -13.23 13.91
N PHE A 58 -28.68 -13.75 12.70
CA PHE A 58 -27.92 -14.99 12.49
C PHE A 58 -26.45 -14.88 12.88
N THR A 59 -25.83 -13.70 12.77
CA THR A 59 -24.43 -13.47 13.18
C THR A 59 -24.30 -13.12 14.66
N GLY A 60 -25.42 -12.94 15.37
CA GLY A 60 -25.45 -12.54 16.78
C GLY A 60 -25.00 -11.10 17.04
N VAL A 61 -24.82 -10.30 15.98
CA VAL A 61 -24.41 -8.88 16.10
C VAL A 61 -25.63 -7.98 15.88
N PRO A 62 -26.12 -7.28 16.91
CA PRO A 62 -27.23 -6.34 16.75
C PRO A 62 -26.80 -5.13 15.91
N ASN A 63 -27.74 -4.59 15.13
CA ASN A 63 -27.56 -3.32 14.43
C ASN A 63 -27.82 -2.17 15.42
N ILE A 64 -26.77 -1.45 15.79
CA ILE A 64 -26.84 -0.28 16.67
C ILE A 64 -26.47 0.95 15.86
N ASN A 65 -27.47 1.78 15.55
CA ASN A 65 -27.32 3.02 14.80
C ASN A 65 -28.00 4.17 15.54
N LEU A 66 -27.23 5.21 15.86
CA LEU A 66 -27.68 6.42 16.52
C LEU A 66 -27.73 7.57 15.52
N PRO A 67 -28.92 8.04 15.08
CA PRO A 67 -29.03 9.23 14.27
C PRO A 67 -28.64 10.46 15.11
N LEU A 68 -27.76 11.31 14.57
CA LEU A 68 -27.28 12.51 15.25
C LEU A 68 -27.98 13.76 14.71
N TRP A 69 -27.82 14.03 13.42
CA TRP A 69 -28.32 15.23 12.78
C TRP A 69 -28.32 15.05 11.26
N THR A 70 -29.20 15.74 10.54
CA THR A 70 -29.13 15.76 9.07
C THR A 70 -28.69 17.14 8.61
N ILE A 71 -27.50 17.22 8.01
CA ILE A 71 -27.04 18.44 7.36
C ILE A 71 -27.90 18.64 6.11
N LYS A 72 -28.53 19.80 5.99
CA LYS A 72 -29.33 20.19 4.83
C LYS A 72 -28.76 21.44 4.18
N SER A 73 -28.48 21.36 2.89
CA SER A 73 -28.03 22.51 2.07
C SER A 73 -28.65 22.41 0.68
N GLY A 74 -29.68 23.21 0.41
CA GLY A 74 -30.43 23.13 -0.85
C GLY A 74 -31.09 21.75 -1.02
N SER A 75 -30.76 21.06 -2.12
CA SER A 75 -31.21 19.69 -2.40
C SER A 75 -30.32 18.60 -1.78
N LEU A 76 -29.19 18.97 -1.17
CA LEU A 76 -28.27 18.03 -0.55
C LEU A 76 -28.69 17.76 0.90
N GLU A 77 -28.97 16.49 1.20
CA GLU A 77 -29.22 15.99 2.55
C GLU A 77 -28.18 14.94 2.93
N ILE A 78 -27.38 15.21 3.96
CA ILE A 78 -26.39 14.28 4.50
C ILE A 78 -26.83 13.90 5.92
N PRO A 79 -27.39 12.69 6.13
CA PRO A 79 -27.71 12.20 7.46
C PRO A 79 -26.41 11.81 8.18
N LEU A 80 -26.15 12.46 9.30
CA LEU A 80 -25.09 12.09 10.24
C LEU A 80 -25.63 11.04 11.21
N SER A 81 -24.98 9.89 11.26
CA SER A 81 -25.28 8.85 12.25
C SER A 81 -24.01 8.20 12.79
N LEU A 82 -24.13 7.60 13.97
CA LEU A 82 -23.05 6.86 14.61
C LEU A 82 -23.46 5.39 14.70
N SER A 83 -22.67 4.50 14.10
CA SER A 83 -22.90 3.06 14.12
C SER A 83 -21.91 2.37 15.06
N TYR A 84 -22.39 1.41 15.86
CA TYR A 84 -21.54 0.59 16.73
C TYR A 84 -21.51 -0.87 16.28
N PHE A 85 -20.31 -1.44 16.16
CA PHE A 85 -20.15 -2.86 15.83
C PHE A 85 -19.94 -3.72 17.08
N ALA A 86 -21.01 -4.40 17.53
CA ALA A 86 -21.02 -5.17 18.78
C ALA A 86 -20.32 -6.56 18.72
N GLY A 87 -19.66 -6.92 17.62
CA GLY A 87 -19.03 -8.23 17.48
C GLY A 87 -17.65 -8.34 18.15
N GLY A 88 -17.60 -8.52 19.48
CA GLY A 88 -16.36 -8.75 20.26
C GLY A 88 -15.30 -7.63 20.17
N ILE A 89 -14.37 -7.55 21.12
CA ILE A 89 -13.26 -6.58 21.08
C ILE A 89 -11.95 -7.35 21.22
N LYS A 90 -11.00 -7.11 20.31
CA LYS A 90 -9.66 -7.69 20.44
C LYS A 90 -8.80 -6.82 21.35
N VAL A 91 -7.83 -7.43 22.05
CA VAL A 91 -6.95 -6.72 22.99
C VAL A 91 -6.05 -5.70 22.28
N ASP A 92 -5.68 -5.98 21.03
CA ASP A 92 -4.88 -5.12 20.16
C ASP A 92 -5.72 -4.13 19.33
N GLU A 93 -7.03 -4.06 19.56
CA GLU A 93 -7.92 -3.20 18.80
C GLU A 93 -7.78 -1.75 19.23
N LEU A 94 -7.42 -0.88 18.29
CA LEU A 94 -7.23 0.54 18.53
C LEU A 94 -8.56 1.30 18.46
N SER A 95 -8.76 2.22 19.40
CA SER A 95 -9.90 3.13 19.37
C SER A 95 -9.76 4.18 18.27
N GLY A 96 -10.85 4.44 17.54
CA GLY A 96 -10.96 5.61 16.66
C GLY A 96 -11.27 6.88 17.45
N LEU A 97 -11.47 7.99 16.73
CA LEU A 97 -11.78 9.30 17.32
C LEU A 97 -13.09 9.30 18.13
N TYR A 98 -14.06 8.48 17.73
CA TYR A 98 -15.39 8.40 18.37
C TYR A 98 -15.51 7.26 19.38
N GLY A 99 -14.39 6.58 19.66
CA GLY A 99 -14.34 5.41 20.52
C GLY A 99 -14.08 4.11 19.76
N LEU A 100 -14.00 3.03 20.52
CA LEU A 100 -13.75 1.69 20.00
C LEU A 100 -14.99 1.18 19.25
N LYS A 101 -14.79 0.69 18.01
CA LYS A 101 -15.84 0.13 17.15
C LYS A 101 -17.02 1.06 16.84
N TRP A 102 -16.84 2.36 17.07
CA TRP A 102 -17.77 3.41 16.68
C TRP A 102 -17.35 4.01 15.34
N THR A 103 -18.31 4.08 14.43
CA THR A 103 -18.13 4.61 13.08
C THR A 103 -19.09 5.77 12.85
N LEU A 104 -18.54 6.94 12.50
CA LEU A 104 -19.35 8.09 12.08
C LEU A 104 -19.67 7.97 10.59
N ASN A 105 -20.96 7.96 10.26
CA ASN A 105 -21.47 8.05 8.91
C ASN A 105 -21.78 9.52 8.62
N ALA A 106 -20.98 10.16 7.76
CA ALA A 106 -21.08 11.60 7.46
C ALA A 106 -20.93 11.95 5.97
N GLY A 107 -21.25 11.01 5.07
CA GLY A 107 -21.15 11.22 3.62
C GLY A 107 -20.02 10.47 2.91
N GLY A 108 -19.22 9.69 3.64
CA GLY A 108 -18.22 8.77 3.07
C GLY A 108 -16.81 8.97 3.62
N SER A 109 -15.91 8.06 3.28
CA SER A 109 -14.48 8.12 3.60
C SER A 109 -13.67 7.78 2.35
N ILE A 110 -12.59 8.50 2.09
CA ILE A 110 -11.65 8.21 1.01
C ILE A 110 -10.43 7.55 1.65
N SER A 111 -10.07 6.38 1.15
CA SER A 111 -8.85 5.69 1.55
C SER A 111 -8.11 5.14 0.34
N ARG A 112 -6.79 5.08 0.45
CA ARG A 112 -5.91 4.49 -0.55
C ARG A 112 -5.02 3.46 0.14
N SER A 113 -5.08 2.23 -0.35
CA SER A 113 -4.12 1.18 -0.01
C SER A 113 -3.28 0.91 -1.26
N THR A 114 -1.96 0.86 -1.10
CA THR A 114 -1.01 0.74 -2.21
C THR A 114 -0.26 -0.57 -2.08
N MET A 115 -0.32 -1.38 -3.13
CA MET A 115 0.34 -2.68 -3.18
C MET A 115 1.56 -2.59 -4.11
N GLY A 116 2.73 -2.31 -3.56
CA GLY A 116 3.95 -2.07 -4.34
C GLY A 116 4.14 -0.58 -4.66
N ASN A 117 4.54 -0.26 -5.89
CA ASN A 117 4.76 1.12 -6.30
C ASN A 117 3.44 1.88 -6.46
N LEU A 118 3.45 3.16 -6.10
CA LEU A 118 2.36 4.08 -6.39
C LEU A 118 2.19 4.20 -7.91
N ASP A 119 0.98 4.02 -8.43
CA ASP A 119 0.70 4.20 -9.87
C ASP A 119 1.06 5.60 -10.38
N ASP A 120 0.92 6.62 -9.53
CA ASP A 120 1.27 8.03 -9.75
C ASP A 120 2.68 8.38 -9.23
N GLY A 121 3.46 7.39 -8.77
CA GLY A 121 4.84 7.57 -8.32
C GLY A 121 5.84 7.72 -9.47
N ILE A 122 7.09 8.06 -9.15
CA ILE A 122 8.16 8.23 -10.16
C ILE A 122 8.37 6.96 -11.01
N TYR A 123 8.26 5.79 -10.40
CA TYR A 123 8.29 4.48 -11.08
C TYR A 123 6.89 3.86 -11.20
N GLY A 124 5.86 4.70 -11.13
CA GLY A 124 4.46 4.32 -11.21
C GLY A 124 4.03 4.13 -12.65
N TRP A 125 3.09 3.22 -12.87
CA TRP A 125 2.59 2.95 -14.21
C TRP A 125 2.12 4.23 -14.91
N LEU A 126 1.45 5.18 -14.25
CA LEU A 126 0.97 6.42 -14.88
C LEU A 126 2.08 7.34 -15.40
N ASN A 127 3.28 7.29 -14.84
CA ASN A 127 4.41 8.15 -15.20
C ASN A 127 5.49 7.44 -16.02
N ASP A 128 5.27 6.19 -16.43
CA ASP A 128 6.18 5.49 -17.33
C ASP A 128 5.96 5.99 -18.76
N ASP A 129 6.92 6.77 -19.26
CA ASP A 129 6.92 7.32 -20.62
C ASP A 129 7.04 6.23 -21.71
N ASN A 130 7.35 4.98 -21.33
CA ASN A 130 7.52 3.85 -22.26
C ASN A 130 6.27 2.97 -22.40
N LYS A 131 5.07 3.54 -22.27
CA LYS A 131 3.84 2.77 -22.49
C LYS A 131 3.70 2.28 -23.93
N LEU A 132 3.24 1.04 -24.04
CA LEU A 132 3.08 0.21 -25.24
C LEU A 132 2.37 0.92 -26.41
N PRO A 133 2.59 0.46 -27.67
CA PRO A 133 2.10 1.12 -28.88
C PRO A 133 0.60 1.36 -28.86
N ASP A 134 0.17 2.44 -29.52
CA ASP A 134 -1.23 2.76 -29.75
C ASP A 134 -1.88 1.74 -30.70
N ASP A 135 -2.18 0.53 -30.23
CA ASP A 135 -2.98 -0.45 -30.98
C ASP A 135 -4.24 -0.90 -30.23
N PHE A 136 -5.27 -0.07 -30.40
CA PHE A 136 -6.68 -0.48 -30.51
C PHE A 136 -7.15 -0.29 -31.96
#